data_AF-A0A822F4P7-F1
#
_entry.id   AF-A0A822F4P7-F1
#
_cell.length_a   1.000
_cell.length_b   1.000
_cell.length_c   1.000
_cell.angle_alpha   90.00
_cell.angle_beta   90.00
_cell.angle_gamma   90.00
#
_symmetry.space_group_name_H-M   'P 1'
#
loop_
_entity.id
_entity.type
_entity.pdbx_description
1 polymer ?
#
loop_
_entity_poly.entity_id
_entity_poly.type
_entity_poly.pdbx_seq_one_letter_code
_entity_poly.pdbx_strand_id
1 'polypeptide(L)' 'QSLSGTGAIRIGLDFLYRNGFRTAYVSSPTWGNHDSILQTVGFEVRKYRYWNKDKLTLDI' A
#
# COMPACT_ATOMS: atom_id res chain seq x y z
N GLN A 1 -13.01 -15.33 4.06
CA GLN A 1 -13.47 -14.42 5.13
C GLN A 1 -12.24 -13.75 5.75
N SER A 2 -12.31 -12.48 6.13
CA SER A 2 -11.23 -11.74 6.83
C SER A 2 -11.76 -11.05 8.09
N LEU A 3 -10.85 -10.63 8.97
CA LEU A 3 -11.17 -9.81 10.13
C LEU A 3 -11.04 -8.32 9.78
N SER A 4 -12.17 -7.67 9.47
CA SER A 4 -12.23 -6.24 9.08
C SER A 4 -11.39 -5.90 7.84
N GLY A 5 -11.24 -4.61 7.53
CA GLY A 5 -10.51 -4.09 6.37
C GLY A 5 -9.00 -4.32 6.46
N THR A 6 -8.39 -4.06 7.61
CA THR A 6 -6.95 -4.29 7.83
C THR A 6 -6.59 -5.77 7.64
N GLY A 7 -7.41 -6.68 8.17
CA GLY A 7 -7.20 -8.12 8.00
C GLY A 7 -7.44 -8.57 6.55
N ALA A 8 -8.37 -7.94 5.84
CA ALA A 8 -8.58 -8.20 4.40
C ALA A 8 -7.33 -7.84 3.59
N ILE A 9 -6.77 -6.65 3.83
CA ILE A 9 -5.55 -6.17 3.16
C ILE A 9 -4.39 -7.12 3.45
N ARG A 10 -4.19 -7.51 4.71
CA ARG A 10 -3.11 -8.42 5.08
C ARG A 10 -3.19 -9.76 4.33
N ILE A 11 -4.37 -10.40 4.33
CA ILE A 11 -4.58 -11.68 3.65
C ILE A 11 -4.31 -11.55 2.15
N GLY A 12 -4.79 -10.47 1.52
CA GLY A 12 -4.55 -10.22 0.10
C GLY A 12 -3.07 -10.03 -0.23
N LEU A 13 -2.34 -9.30 0.61
CA LEU A 13 -0.90 -9.09 0.43
C LEU A 13 -0.11 -10.38 0.64
N ASP A 14 -0.43 -11.18 1.67
CA ASP A 14 0.21 -12.49 1.87
C ASP A 14 -0.02 -13.41 0.66
N PHE A 15 -1.24 -13.39 0.08
CA PHE A 15 -1.53 -14.12 -1.15
C PHE A 15 -0.66 -13.65 -2.32
N LEU A 16 -0.59 -12.35 -2.57
CA LEU A 16 0.23 -11.79 -3.66
C LEU A 16 1.72 -12.12 -3.46
N TYR A 17 2.22 -11.97 -2.24
CA TYR A 17 3.62 -12.26 -1.94
C TYR A 17 3.95 -13.74 -2.19
N ARG A 18 3.06 -14.67 -1.81
CA ARG A 18 3.23 -16.10 -2.12
C ARG A 18 3.22 -16.41 -3.62
N ASN A 19 2.57 -15.57 -4.42
CA ASN A 19 2.51 -15.68 -5.89
C ASN A 19 3.64 -14.91 -6.62
N GLY A 20 4.68 -14.48 -5.91
CA GLY A 20 5.89 -13.92 -6.53
C GLY A 20 5.92 -12.41 -6.68
N PHE A 21 4.87 -11.69 -6.25
CA PHE A 21 4.91 -10.23 -6.22
C PHE A 21 5.82 -9.74 -5.08
N ARG A 22 6.67 -8.74 -5.35
CA ARG A 22 7.68 -8.26 -4.40
C ARG A 22 7.66 -6.75 -4.18
N THR A 23 7.16 -5.97 -5.13
CA THR A 23 7.13 -4.52 -5.04
C THR A 23 5.69 -4.03 -4.97
N ALA A 24 5.40 -3.12 -4.03
CA ALA A 24 4.12 -2.48 -3.87
C ALA A 24 4.27 -0.96 -4.04
N TYR A 25 3.33 -0.35 -4.77
CA TYR A 25 3.29 1.08 -5.01
C TYR A 25 2.15 1.71 -4.21
N VAL A 26 2.46 2.72 -3.38
CA VAL A 26 1.48 3.47 -2.57
C VAL A 26 1.53 4.96 -2.90
N SER A 27 0.39 5.64 -2.77
CA SER A 27 0.31 7.08 -3.06
C SER A 27 1.13 7.91 -2.08
N SER A 28 1.51 9.13 -2.46
CA SER A 28 2.07 10.14 -1.56
C SER A 28 1.12 11.34 -1.47
N PRO A 29 0.44 11.57 -0.32
CA PRO A 29 0.41 10.76 0.90
C PRO A 29 -0.51 9.52 0.78
N THR A 30 -0.51 8.66 1.79
CA THR A 30 -1.36 7.46 1.87
C THR A 30 -1.85 7.22 3.30
N TRP A 31 -2.72 6.21 3.52
CA TRP A 31 -3.11 5.78 4.87
C TRP A 31 -1.89 5.30 5.65
N GLY A 32 -1.66 5.85 6.85
CA GLY A 32 -0.42 5.68 7.60
C GLY A 32 -0.04 4.21 7.89
N ASN A 33 -1.00 3.28 7.86
CA ASN A 33 -0.74 1.87 8.12
C ASN A 33 -0.31 1.06 6.89
N HIS A 34 -0.40 1.61 5.67
CA HIS A 34 -0.02 0.88 4.45
C HIS A 34 1.45 0.46 4.46
N ASP A 35 2.35 1.39 4.81
CA ASP A 35 3.79 1.13 4.82
C ASP A 35 4.12 -0.02 5.80
N SER A 36 3.56 0.02 7.01
CA SER A 36 3.76 -1.01 8.04
C SER A 36 3.25 -2.38 7.62
N ILE A 37 2.03 -2.48 7.08
CA ILE A 37 1.47 -3.78 6.66
C ILE A 37 2.29 -4.38 5.52
N LEU A 38 2.64 -3.58 4.49
CA LEU A 38 3.40 -4.04 3.34
C LEU A 38 4.80 -4.52 3.73
N GLN A 39 5.51 -3.76 4.57
CA GLN A 39 6.83 -4.14 5.09
C GLN A 39 6.75 -5.41 5.93
N THR A 40 5.69 -5.58 6.74
CA THR A 40 5.50 -6.80 7.55
C THR A 40 5.31 -8.05 6.68
N VAL A 41 4.76 -7.91 5.47
CA VAL A 41 4.63 -9.03 4.52
C VAL A 41 5.94 -9.27 3.75
N GLY A 42 6.83 -8.28 3.68
CA GLY A 42 8.13 -8.37 2.99
C GLY A 42 8.16 -7.66 1.63
N PHE A 43 7.18 -6.81 1.31
CA PHE A 43 7.19 -6.04 0.07
C PHE A 43 8.22 -4.89 0.13
N GLU A 44 8.88 -4.65 -1.00
CA GLU A 44 9.54 -3.38 -1.28
C GLU A 44 8.47 -2.31 -1.53
N VAL A 45 8.42 -1.29 -0.68
CA VAL A 45 7.41 -0.23 -0.78
C VAL A 45 7.98 0.96 -1.56
N ARG A 46 7.33 1.29 -2.67
CA ARG A 46 7.62 2.47 -3.50
C ARG A 46 6.46 3.45 -3.44
N LYS A 47 6.75 4.75 -3.55
CA LYS A 47 5.72 5.79 -3.55
C LYS A 47 5.53 6.42 -4.93
N TYR A 48 4.28 6.69 -5.30
CA TYR A 48 3.95 7.45 -6.51
C TYR A 48 3.29 8.78 -6.16
N ARG A 49 3.47 9.78 -7.04
CA ARG A 49 2.90 11.12 -6.88
C ARG A 49 1.39 11.04 -6.94
N TYR A 50 0.72 11.71 -6.01
CA TYR A 50 -0.73 11.71 -5.91
C TYR A 50 -1.26 13.09 -5.55
N TRP A 51 -0.77 13.72 -4.48
CA TRP A 51 -1.30 15.00 -4.03
C TRP A 51 -0.37 16.18 -4.32
N ASN A 52 -0.88 17.18 -5.06
CA ASN A 52 -0.23 18.47 -5.23
C ASN A 52 -0.71 19.44 -4.13
N LYS A 53 0.20 19.79 -3.20
CA LYS A 53 -0.12 20.66 -2.06
C LYS A 53 -0.40 22.11 -2.47
N ASP A 54 0.20 22.60 -3.55
CA ASP A 54 0.05 23.99 -4.00
C ASP A 54 -1.30 24.22 -4.67
N LYS A 55 -1.76 23.23 -5.44
CA LYS A 55 -3.01 23.27 -6.19
C LYS A 55 -4.19 22.61 -5.47
N LEU A 56 -3.95 21.99 -4.30
CA LEU A 56 -4.92 21.20 -3.54
C LEU A 56 -5.70 20.21 -4.42
N THR A 57 -4.98 19.54 -5.32
CA THR A 57 -5.56 18.65 -6.34
C THR A 57 -4.64 17.46 -6.64
N LEU A 58 -5.07 16.58 -7.54
CA LEU A 58 -4.27 15.46 -8.03
C LEU A 58 -3.02 15.97 -8.79
N ASP A 59 -1.86 15.40 -8.47
CA ASP A 59 -0.60 15.69 -9.19
C ASP A 59 -0.51 14.86 -10.48
N ILE A 60 -1.06 15.42 -11.58
CA ILE A 60 -1.00 14.87 -12.94
C ILE A 60 0.12 15.51 -13.77
#